data_AF-A0A6I5KT34-F1
#
_entry.id   AF-A0A6I5KT34-F1
#
_cell.length_a   1.000
_cell.length_b   1.000
_cell.length_c   1.000
_cell.angle_alpha   90.00
_cell.angle_beta   90.00
_cell.angle_gamma   90.00
#
_symmetry.space_group_name_H-M   'P 1'
#
loop_
_entity.id
_entity.type
_entity.pdbx_description
1 polymer ?
#
loop_
_entity_poly.entity_id
_entity_poly.type
_entity_poly.pdbx_seq_one_letter_code
_entity_poly.pdbx_strand_id
1 'polypeptide(L)' 'MKISCQEASNICNKSQYKEASFWDIVKLRIHLLYCKACKQYSKKNSELTSMCDRAGLTMLSKDDKERMKRDLEKKF' A
#
# COMPACT_ATOMS: atom_id res chain seq x y z
N MET A 1 17.79 -8.18 11.71
CA MET A 1 16.57 -8.98 11.50
C MET A 1 16.38 -9.17 10.00
N LYS A 2 16.41 -10.41 9.49
CA LYS A 2 16.39 -10.70 8.06
C LYS A 2 15.01 -11.22 7.68
N ILE A 3 14.20 -10.39 7.01
CA ILE A 3 12.94 -10.80 6.41
C ILE A 3 13.21 -11.32 4.99
N SER A 4 12.39 -12.26 4.50
CA SER A 4 12.44 -12.74 3.13
C SER A 4 11.99 -11.66 2.13
N CYS A 5 12.33 -11.83 0.84
CA CYS A 5 11.84 -10.93 -0.20
C CYS A 5 10.31 -10.96 -0.33
N GLN A 6 9.68 -12.11 -0.06
CA GLN A 6 8.22 -12.24 -0.09
C GLN A 6 7.58 -11.44 1.06
N GLU A 7 8.12 -11.54 2.27
CA GLU A 7 7.69 -10.70 3.39
C GLU A 7 7.93 -9.21 3.11
N ALA A 8 9.08 -8.86 2.53
CA ALA A 8 9.38 -7.47 2.14
C ALA A 8 8.36 -6.94 1.13
N SER A 9 7.95 -7.76 0.14
CA SER A 9 6.91 -7.42 -0.83
C SER A 9 5.55 -7.20 -0.15
N ASN A 10 5.17 -8.10 0.77
CA ASN A 10 3.94 -7.97 1.54
C ASN A 10 3.93 -6.69 2.39
N ILE A 11 5.05 -6.35 3.04
CA ILE A 11 5.18 -5.11 3.81
C ILE A 11 5.12 -3.87 2.90
N CYS A 12 5.76 -3.91 1.72
CA CYS A 12 5.67 -2.82 0.75
C CYS A 12 4.21 -2.57 0.32
N ASN A 13 3.44 -3.64 0.09
CA ASN A 13 2.03 -3.54 -0.26
C ASN A 13 1.22 -2.94 0.89
N LYS A 14 1.36 -3.49 2.11
CA LYS A 14 0.71 -2.94 3.31
C LYS A 14 1.06 -1.46 3.54
N SER A 15 2.31 -1.07 3.30
CA SER A 15 2.75 0.32 3.44
C SER A 15 2.05 1.26 2.46
N GLN A 16 1.72 0.79 1.25
CA GLN A 16 1.00 1.59 0.24
C GLN A 16 -0.43 1.91 0.67
N TYR A 17 -1.09 0.96 1.34
CA TYR A 17 -2.45 1.12 1.86
C TYR A 17 -2.49 1.71 3.29
N LYS A 18 -1.34 2.14 3.83
CA LYS A 18 -1.20 2.63 5.22
C LYS A 18 -1.60 1.58 6.28
N GLU A 19 -1.42 0.31 5.97
CA GLU A 19 -1.73 -0.85 6.81
C GLU A 19 -0.48 -1.45 7.48
N ALA A 20 0.72 -0.98 7.13
CA ALA A 20 1.97 -1.47 7.71
C ALA A 20 2.19 -0.89 9.12
N SER A 21 2.62 -1.75 10.05
CA SER A 21 3.03 -1.27 11.38
C SER A 21 4.38 -0.54 11.32
N PHE A 22 4.67 0.27 12.34
CA PHE A 22 5.97 0.93 12.46
C PHE A 22 7.14 -0.08 12.40
N TRP A 23 7.00 -1.22 13.09
CA TRP A 23 8.01 -2.28 13.10
C TRP A 23 8.19 -2.93 11.74
N ASP A 24 7.13 -3.09 10.96
CA ASP A 24 7.23 -3.62 9.60
C ASP A 24 8.03 -2.67 8.70
N ILE A 25 7.80 -1.37 8.82
CA ILE A 25 8.56 -0.36 8.07
C ILE A 25 10.05 -0.39 8.45
N VAL A 26 10.38 -0.52 9.73
CA VAL A 26 11.79 -0.65 10.18
C VAL A 26 12.45 -1.91 9.60
N LYS A 27 11.77 -3.06 9.65
CA LYS A 27 12.26 -4.33 9.06
C LYS A 27 12.49 -4.19 7.56
N LEU A 28 11.54 -3.58 6.86
CA LEU A 28 11.63 -3.34 5.43
C LEU A 28 12.83 -2.45 5.11
N ARG A 29 13.00 -1.30 5.79
CA ARG A 29 14.13 -0.39 5.58
C ARG A 29 15.48 -1.10 5.70
N ILE A 30 15.64 -1.96 6.70
CA ILE A 30 16.85 -2.78 6.87
C ILE A 30 17.03 -3.73 5.67
N HIS A 31 15.97 -4.41 5.21
CA HIS A 31 16.03 -5.29 4.04
C HIS A 31 16.44 -4.55 2.74
N LEU A 32 15.95 -3.33 2.55
CA LEU A 32 16.25 -2.51 1.37
C LEU A 32 17.72 -2.07 1.29
N LEU A 33 18.48 -2.12 2.40
CA LEU A 33 19.91 -1.77 2.39
C LEU A 33 20.76 -2.78 1.60
N TYR A 34 20.39 -4.06 1.63
CA TYR A 34 21.16 -5.13 0.99
C TYR A 34 20.44 -5.82 -0.18
N CYS A 35 19.12 -5.72 -0.29
CA CYS A 35 18.36 -6.30 -1.39
C CYS A 35 18.05 -5.25 -2.48
N LYS A 36 18.83 -5.24 -3.56
CA LYS A 36 18.64 -4.31 -4.69
C LYS A 36 17.29 -4.49 -5.38
N ALA A 37 16.81 -5.73 -5.52
CA ALA A 37 15.53 -6.03 -6.16
C ALA A 37 14.36 -5.41 -5.38
N CYS A 38 14.29 -5.64 -4.07
CA CYS A 38 13.26 -5.04 -3.22
C CYS A 38 13.39 -3.51 -3.14
N LYS A 39 14.61 -2.97 -3.20
CA LYS A 39 14.83 -1.51 -3.27
C LYS A 39 14.24 -0.90 -4.53
N GLN A 40 14.45 -1.53 -5.70
CA GLN A 40 13.85 -1.09 -6.95
C GLN A 40 12.32 -1.24 -6.94
N TYR A 41 11.81 -2.36 -6.42
CA TYR A 41 10.37 -2.58 -6.28
C TYR A 41 9.72 -1.51 -5.40
N SER A 42 10.27 -1.26 -4.21
CA SER A 42 9.78 -0.23 -3.28
C SER A 42 9.81 1.17 -3.91
N LYS A 43 10.88 1.50 -4.66
CA LYS A 43 10.97 2.78 -5.39
C LYS A 43 9.87 2.92 -6.43
N LYS A 44 9.69 1.92 -7.31
CA LYS A 44 8.65 1.92 -8.34
C LYS A 44 7.25 2.02 -7.74
N ASN A 45 7.00 1.34 -6.62
CA ASN A 45 5.71 1.38 -5.94
C ASN A 45 5.42 2.78 -5.36
N SER A 46 6.43 3.42 -4.76
CA SER A 46 6.30 4.78 -4.25
C SER A 46 6.08 5.81 -5.37
N GLU A 47 6.73 5.61 -6.52
CA GLU A 47 6.56 6.46 -7.70
C GLU A 47 5.15 6.36 -8.26
N LEU A 48 4.61 5.14 -8.38
CA LEU A 48 3.23 4.90 -8.78
C LEU A 48 2.24 5.64 -7.86
N THR A 49 2.38 5.50 -6.54
CA THR A 49 1.53 6.23 -5.58
C THR A 49 1.62 7.74 -5.79
N SER A 50 2.83 8.29 -5.95
CA SER A 50 2.99 9.72 -6.19
C SER A 50 2.34 10.19 -7.50
N MET A 51 2.39 9.38 -8.57
CA MET A 51 1.73 9.70 -9.83
C MET A 51 0.20 9.71 -9.67
N CYS A 52 -0.36 8.73 -8.96
CA CYS A 52 -1.79 8.69 -8.64
C CYS A 52 -2.23 9.93 -7.84
N ASP A 53 -1.45 10.32 -6.83
CA ASP A 53 -1.74 11.51 -6.01
C ASP A 53 -1.69 12.79 -6.86
N ARG A 54 -0.71 12.91 -7.77
CA ARG A 54 -0.59 14.06 -8.69
C ARG A 54 -1.66 14.11 -9.77
N ALA A 55 -2.17 12.95 -10.19
CA ALA A 55 -3.24 12.87 -11.18
C ALA A 55 -4.58 13.40 -10.66
N GLY A 56 -4.69 13.71 -9.35
CA GLY A 56 -5.91 14.27 -8.77
C GLY A 56 -7.09 13.29 -8.82
N LEU A 57 -6.82 11.99 -8.72
CA LEU A 57 -7.85 10.95 -8.79
C LEU A 57 -8.86 11.17 -7.67
N THR A 58 -10.11 11.41 -8.04
CA THR A 58 -11.23 11.48 -7.09
C THR A 58 -11.67 10.08 -6.73
N MET A 59 -11.41 9.68 -5.49
CA MET A 59 -11.87 8.42 -4.94
C MET A 59 -13.24 8.62 -4.27
N LEU A 60 -14.12 7.62 -4.36
CA LEU A 60 -15.35 7.58 -3.57
C LEU A 60 -15.01 7.67 -2.09
N SER A 61 -15.70 8.56 -1.37
CA SER A 61 -15.57 8.64 0.08
C SER A 61 -16.04 7.35 0.74
N LYS A 62 -15.63 7.12 1.98
CA LYS A 62 -16.11 5.96 2.74
C LYS A 62 -17.63 6.01 2.87
N ASP A 63 -18.20 7.18 3.10
CA ASP A 63 -19.64 7.38 3.22
C ASP A 63 -20.38 7.10 1.91
N ASP A 64 -19.83 7.51 0.76
CA ASP A 64 -20.41 7.18 -0.55
C ASP A 64 -20.45 5.66 -0.76
N LYS A 65 -19.37 4.95 -0.39
CA LYS A 65 -19.29 3.50 -0.49
C LYS A 65 -20.32 2.81 0.40
N GLU A 66 -20.43 3.24 1.65
CA GLU A 66 -21.43 2.69 2.59
C GLU A 66 -22.87 2.99 2.15
N ARG A 67 -23.11 4.19 1.59
CA ARG A 67 -24.41 4.54 1.02
C ARG A 67 -24.77 3.62 -0.16
N MET A 68 -23.86 3.44 -1.11
CA MET A 68 -24.09 2.54 -2.25
C MET A 68 -24.36 1.11 -1.80
N LYS A 69 -23.65 0.63 -0.77
CA LYS A 69 -23.87 -0.71 -0.20
C LYS A 69 -25.28 -0.87 0.37
N ARG A 70 -25.74 0.09 1.19
CA ARG A 70 -27.11 0.10 1.73
C ARG A 70 -28.16 0.17 0.62
N ASP A 71 -27.91 0.95 -0.43
CA ASP A 71 -28.84 1.09 -1.55
C ASP A 71 -28.96 -0.20 -2.37
N LEU A 72 -27.88 -1.00 -2.46
CA LEU A 72 -27.92 -2.34 -3.05
C LEU A 72 -28.68 -3.33 -2.15
N GLU A 73 -28.40 -3.34 -0.84
CA GLU A 73 -29.07 -4.22 0.14
C GLU A 73 -30.57 -3.94 0.28
N LYS A 74 -31.06 -2.74 -0.07
CA LYS A 74 -32.50 -2.42 -0.09
C LYS A 74 -33.20 -2.87 -1.36
N LYS A 75 -32.46 -3.13 -2.44
CA LYS A 75 -33.00 -3.48 -3.76
C LYS A 75 -33.11 -4.99 -3.99
N PHE A 76 -32.51 -5.79 -3.12
CA PHE A 76 -32.54 -7.25 -3.11
C PHE A 76 -32.98 -7.73 -1.73
#